data_AF-A0A0F9ZL36-F1
#
_entry.id   AF-A0A0F9ZL36-F1
#
_cell.length_a   1.000
_cell.length_b   1.000
_cell.length_c   1.000
_cell.angle_alpha   90.00
_cell.angle_beta   90.00
_cell.angle_gamma   90.00
#
_symmetry.space_group_name_H-M   'P 1'
#
loop_
_entity.id
_entity.type
_entity.pdbx_description
1 polymer ?
#
loop_
_entity_poly.entity_id
_entity_poly.type
_entity_poly.pdbx_seq_one_letter_code
_entity_poly.pdbx_strand_id
1 'polypeptide(L)'
;MTNIKIQGIVDGGVANNERLILQATGIDNIGLYVVFLTRETTPGRISSTPKNSYWFPDQNVKDGDKIVLYTKSGVSSQRANPNGSTTFFYYWGLSSTVFNNSSDTAALLKIEQWEYKTKGS
;
A
#
# COMPACT_ATOMS: atom_id res chain seq x y z
N MET A 1 15.48 -8.93 4.63
CA MET A 1 14.25 -8.74 5.42
C MET A 1 13.59 -7.45 4.95
N THR A 2 12.26 -7.40 4.89
CA THR A 2 11.52 -6.17 4.53
C THR A 2 11.37 -5.28 5.76
N ASN A 3 11.61 -3.98 5.61
CA ASN A 3 11.46 -2.99 6.69
C ASN A 3 10.08 -2.32 6.68
N ILE A 4 9.18 -2.75 5.79
CA ILE A 4 7.80 -2.27 5.72
C ILE A 4 6.84 -3.43 5.99
N LYS A 5 5.84 -3.21 6.83
CA LYS A 5 4.82 -4.19 7.18
C LYS A 5 3.41 -3.61 7.04
N ILE A 6 2.47 -4.43 6.60
CA ILE A 6 1.05 -4.11 6.69
C ILE A 6 0.64 -4.15 8.18
N GLN A 7 0.03 -3.07 8.65
CA GLN A 7 -0.59 -3.01 9.98
C GLN A 7 -2.06 -3.39 9.92
N GLY A 8 -2.75 -3.04 8.83
CA GLY A 8 -4.13 -3.45 8.61
C GLY A 8 -4.85 -2.63 7.57
N ILE A 9 -6.06 -3.08 7.26
CA ILE A 9 -7.06 -2.35 6.47
C ILE A 9 -8.00 -1.67 7.46
N VAL A 10 -8.23 -0.37 7.27
CA VAL A 10 -9.09 0.43 8.14
C VAL A 10 -10.22 1.02 7.30
N ASP A 11 -11.43 1.01 7.86
CA ASP A 11 -12.64 1.50 7.20
C ASP A 11 -12.92 0.81 5.84
N GLY A 12 -12.65 -0.50 5.77
CA GLY A 12 -12.92 -1.34 4.59
C GLY A 12 -14.38 -1.23 4.14
N GLY A 13 -14.61 -0.96 2.85
CA GLY A 13 -15.95 -0.74 2.30
C GLY A 13 -16.60 0.61 2.65
N VAL A 14 -15.94 1.46 3.45
CA VAL A 14 -16.46 2.79 3.79
C VAL A 14 -15.92 3.84 2.80
N ALA A 15 -16.80 4.37 1.98
CA ALA A 15 -16.46 5.37 0.98
C ALA A 15 -15.69 6.55 1.59
N ASN A 16 -14.68 7.02 0.87
CA ASN A 16 -13.77 8.11 1.22
C ASN A 16 -12.84 7.91 2.43
N ASN A 17 -13.05 6.87 3.24
CA ASN A 17 -12.28 6.62 4.46
C ASN A 17 -11.43 5.34 4.37
N GLU A 18 -11.79 4.40 3.50
CA GLU A 18 -11.06 3.16 3.28
C GLU A 18 -9.58 3.40 2.99
N ARG A 19 -8.72 2.73 3.76
CA ARG A 19 -7.26 2.86 3.68
C ARG A 19 -6.51 1.63 4.14
N LEU A 20 -5.34 1.41 3.54
CA LEU A 20 -4.32 0.48 4.01
C LEU A 20 -3.30 1.24 4.86
N ILE A 21 -2.97 0.70 6.03
CA ILE A 21 -1.94 1.23 6.92
C ILE A 21 -0.71 0.34 6.85
N LEU A 22 0.43 0.94 6.51
CA LEU A 22 1.74 0.31 6.59
C LEU A 22 2.60 1.04 7.63
N GLN A 23 3.58 0.31 8.16
CA GLN A 23 4.52 0.80 9.14
C GLN A 23 5.94 0.49 8.70
N ALA A 24 6.80 1.50 8.74
CA ALA A 24 8.24 1.32 8.65
C ALA A 24 8.79 0.86 10.00
N THR A 25 9.63 -0.17 9.94
CA THR A 25 10.28 -0.87 11.07
C THR A 25 11.81 -0.73 11.01
N GLY A 26 12.29 0.18 10.15
CA GLY A 26 13.69 0.40 9.84
C GLY A 26 13.82 1.40 8.69
N ILE A 27 15.06 1.69 8.29
CA ILE A 27 15.35 2.55 7.12
C ILE A 27 15.08 1.76 5.84
N ASP A 28 14.31 2.32 4.90
CA ASP A 28 14.06 1.75 3.58
C ASP A 28 13.58 2.84 2.59
N ASN A 29 13.41 2.47 1.32
CA ASN A 29 12.69 3.29 0.34
C ASN A 29 11.35 2.62 0.00
N ILE A 30 10.23 3.30 0.29
CA ILE A 30 8.89 2.75 0.00
C ILE A 30 8.61 2.64 -1.51
N GLY A 31 9.33 3.39 -2.35
CA GLY A 31 9.26 3.27 -3.82
C GLY A 31 9.69 1.90 -4.35
N LEU A 32 10.35 1.09 -3.52
CA LEU A 32 10.66 -0.31 -3.83
C LEU A 32 9.51 -1.26 -3.48
N TYR A 33 8.31 -0.76 -3.18
CA TYR A 33 7.18 -1.59 -2.77
C TYR A 33 5.97 -1.42 -3.68
N VAL A 34 5.25 -2.53 -3.89
CA VAL A 34 3.97 -2.57 -4.57
C VAL A 34 2.93 -3.22 -3.67
N VAL A 35 1.76 -2.61 -3.61
CA VAL A 35 0.57 -3.20 -3.00
C VAL A 35 -0.29 -3.81 -4.10
N PHE A 36 -0.64 -5.08 -3.94
CA PHE A 36 -1.68 -5.73 -4.73
C PHE A 36 -2.97 -5.87 -3.94
N LEU A 37 -4.07 -5.43 -4.53
CA LEU A 37 -5.40 -5.82 -4.10
C LEU A 37 -5.65 -7.26 -4.56
N THR A 38 -5.85 -8.16 -3.61
CA THR A 38 -6.11 -9.57 -3.85
C THR A 38 -7.21 -10.06 -2.90
N ARG A 39 -7.40 -11.36 -2.83
CA ARG A 39 -8.31 -12.01 -1.88
C ARG A 39 -7.66 -13.25 -1.30
N GLU A 40 -7.99 -13.56 -0.06
CA GLU A 40 -7.71 -14.86 0.53
C GLU A 40 -8.58 -15.93 -0.17
N THR A 41 -7.96 -17.01 -0.63
CA THR A 41 -8.64 -18.13 -1.30
C THR A 41 -8.86 -19.29 -0.33
N THR A 42 -7.90 -19.51 0.55
CA THR A 42 -7.96 -20.39 1.72
C THR A 42 -7.09 -19.78 2.82
N PRO A 43 -7.23 -20.17 4.11
CA PRO A 43 -6.46 -19.59 5.19
C PRO A 43 -4.94 -19.56 4.91
N GLY A 44 -4.37 -18.35 4.87
CA GLY A 44 -2.96 -18.12 4.59
C GLY A 44 -2.55 -18.17 3.11
N ARG A 45 -3.49 -18.32 2.18
CA ARG A 45 -3.25 -18.30 0.74
C ARG A 45 -4.02 -17.19 0.05
N ILE A 46 -3.32 -16.40 -0.74
CA ILE A 46 -3.91 -15.34 -1.54
C ILE A 46 -4.04 -15.76 -3.01
N SER A 47 -5.00 -15.15 -3.72
CA SER A 47 -5.15 -15.32 -5.15
C SER A 47 -3.94 -14.78 -5.91
N SER A 48 -3.49 -15.52 -6.93
CA SER A 48 -2.44 -15.11 -7.86
C SER A 48 -2.91 -14.14 -8.94
N THR A 49 -4.19 -13.77 -8.96
CA THR A 49 -4.77 -12.81 -9.91
C THR A 49 -5.19 -11.52 -9.18
N PRO A 50 -4.23 -10.59 -8.93
CA PRO A 50 -4.55 -9.33 -8.29
C PRO A 50 -5.46 -8.47 -9.17
N LYS A 51 -6.41 -7.76 -8.55
CA LYS A 51 -7.40 -6.93 -9.26
C LYS A 51 -6.86 -5.55 -9.59
N ASN A 52 -6.10 -4.97 -8.67
CA ASN A 52 -5.49 -3.65 -8.79
C ASN A 52 -4.10 -3.66 -8.16
N SER A 53 -3.25 -2.73 -8.58
CA SER A 53 -1.93 -2.51 -8.00
C SER A 53 -1.68 -1.04 -7.69
N TYR A 54 -0.90 -0.78 -6.64
CA TYR A 54 -0.34 0.54 -6.33
C TYR A 54 1.16 0.41 -6.17
N TRP A 55 1.91 1.11 -7.01
CA TRP A 55 3.35 1.26 -6.85
C TRP A 55 3.62 2.64 -6.23
N PHE A 56 4.25 2.65 -5.06
CA PHE A 56 4.60 3.89 -4.39
C PHE A 56 5.68 4.66 -5.18
N PRO A 57 5.66 6.01 -5.14
CA PRO A 57 6.79 6.80 -5.59
C PRO A 57 7.98 6.64 -4.64
N ASP A 58 9.18 6.99 -5.11
CA ASP A 58 10.38 7.02 -4.28
C ASP A 58 10.21 7.94 -3.07
N GLN A 59 10.42 7.37 -1.89
CA GLN A 59 10.36 8.09 -0.62
C GLN A 59 11.12 7.29 0.44
N ASN A 60 12.16 7.92 1.01
CA ASN A 60 12.87 7.36 2.15
C ASN A 60 11.98 7.39 3.39
N VAL A 61 12.00 6.29 4.13
CA VAL A 61 11.29 6.14 5.40
C VAL A 61 12.25 5.60 6.46
N LYS A 62 11.94 5.85 7.73
CA LYS A 62 12.69 5.36 8.89
C LYS A 62 11.76 4.65 9.87
N ASP A 63 12.37 3.99 10.85
CA ASP A 63 11.62 3.32 11.92
C ASP A 63 10.61 4.28 12.58
N GLY A 64 9.41 3.78 12.82
CA GLY A 64 8.30 4.57 13.37
C GLY A 64 7.50 5.39 12.35
N ASP A 65 7.95 5.53 11.10
CA ASP A 65 7.17 6.21 10.06
C ASP A 65 5.94 5.40 9.64
N LYS A 66 4.83 6.10 9.41
CA LYS A 66 3.56 5.51 9.01
C LYS A 66 3.26 5.85 7.56
N ILE A 67 2.81 4.87 6.79
CA ILE A 67 2.38 5.05 5.42
C ILE A 67 0.89 4.74 5.35
N VAL A 68 0.10 5.73 4.92
CA VAL A 68 -1.35 5.63 4.77
C VAL A 68 -1.68 5.68 3.29
N LEU A 69 -2.20 4.58 2.75
CA LEU A 69 -2.69 4.52 1.37
C LEU A 69 -4.22 4.52 1.37
N TYR A 70 -4.82 5.66 1.07
CA TYR A 70 -6.25 5.75 0.82
C TYR A 70 -6.59 5.15 -0.54
N THR A 71 -7.74 4.47 -0.66
CA THR A 71 -8.17 3.87 -1.93
C THR A 71 -8.76 4.90 -2.89
N LYS A 72 -9.30 6.00 -2.37
CA LYS A 72 -9.84 7.13 -3.16
C LYS A 72 -8.76 7.99 -3.84
N SER A 73 -9.21 8.93 -4.67
CA SER A 73 -8.41 10.04 -5.18
C SER A 73 -8.01 11.05 -4.10
N GLY A 74 -6.87 11.71 -4.32
CA GLY A 74 -6.33 12.76 -3.47
C GLY A 74 -4.94 13.18 -3.90
N VAL A 75 -4.35 14.09 -3.14
CA VAL A 75 -2.99 14.60 -3.38
C VAL A 75 -2.10 14.13 -2.25
N SER A 76 -1.01 13.46 -2.60
CA SER A 76 -0.06 12.95 -1.61
C SER A 76 0.49 14.07 -0.73
N SER A 77 0.66 13.77 0.55
CA SER A 77 1.15 14.73 1.54
C SER A 77 1.88 14.01 2.66
N GLN A 78 2.52 14.79 3.54
CA GLN A 78 3.20 14.24 4.70
C GLN A 78 2.95 15.11 5.92
N ARG A 79 3.02 14.50 7.10
CA ARG A 79 2.87 15.17 8.39
C ARG A 79 3.93 14.68 9.36
N ALA A 80 4.74 15.59 9.88
CA ALA A 80 5.63 15.31 10.99
C ALA A 80 4.81 15.03 12.27
N ASN A 81 5.18 14.00 13.01
CA ASN A 81 4.55 13.62 14.26
C ASN A 81 5.39 14.12 15.46
N PRO A 82 4.78 14.38 16.63
CA PRO A 82 5.50 14.88 17.81
C PRO A 82 6.64 13.97 18.31
N ASN A 83 6.55 12.67 18.04
CA ASN A 83 7.58 11.68 18.39
C ASN A 83 8.76 11.63 17.39
N GLY A 84 8.80 12.54 16.41
CA GLY A 84 9.87 12.63 15.42
C GLY A 84 9.72 11.69 14.21
N SER A 85 8.66 10.86 14.15
CA SER A 85 8.33 10.10 12.94
C SER A 85 7.48 10.93 11.97
N THR A 86 7.31 10.42 10.75
CA THR A 86 6.50 11.06 9.71
C THR A 86 5.35 10.14 9.31
N THR A 87 4.18 10.72 9.11
CA THR A 87 3.06 10.05 8.41
C THR A 87 3.04 10.50 6.96
N PHE A 88 3.19 9.57 6.02
CA PHE A 88 3.04 9.79 4.59
C PHE A 88 1.65 9.37 4.14
N PHE A 89 0.97 10.23 3.39
CA PHE A 89 -0.37 10.00 2.85
C PHE A 89 -0.28 9.86 1.34
N TYR A 90 -0.80 8.75 0.84
CA TYR A 90 -0.91 8.40 -0.57
C TYR A 90 -2.35 8.08 -0.93
N TYR A 91 -2.67 8.17 -2.21
CA TYR A 91 -4.01 8.03 -2.75
C TYR A 91 -3.96 7.17 -4.01
N TRP A 92 -4.72 6.07 -4.01
CA TRP A 92 -4.74 5.09 -5.10
C TRP A 92 -5.53 5.62 -6.30
N GLY A 93 -6.46 6.55 -6.10
CA GLY A 93 -7.24 7.14 -7.20
C GLY A 93 -8.36 6.25 -7.72
N LEU A 94 -8.82 5.27 -6.93
CA LEU A 94 -9.95 4.42 -7.29
C LEU A 94 -11.27 5.18 -7.11
N SER A 95 -12.23 4.91 -7.99
CA SER A 95 -13.55 5.53 -7.98
C SER A 95 -14.51 4.91 -6.96
N SER A 96 -14.18 3.76 -6.41
CA SER A 96 -14.99 3.03 -5.42
C SER A 96 -14.10 2.30 -4.41
N THR A 97 -14.72 1.86 -3.31
CA THR A 97 -14.07 1.03 -2.30
C THR A 97 -13.76 -0.36 -2.85
N VAL A 98 -12.70 -0.98 -2.33
CA VAL A 98 -12.20 -2.26 -2.83
C VAL A 98 -12.15 -3.39 -1.81
N PHE A 99 -12.18 -3.10 -0.52
CA PHE A 99 -12.23 -4.12 0.54
C PHE A 99 -13.69 -4.34 0.99
N ASN A 100 -14.53 -4.76 0.05
CA ASN A 100 -15.98 -4.89 0.28
C ASN A 100 -16.40 -6.27 0.80
N ASN A 101 -15.53 -7.27 0.68
CA ASN A 101 -15.78 -8.64 1.13
C ASN A 101 -14.77 -9.00 2.22
N SER A 102 -15.16 -9.90 3.13
CA SER A 102 -14.29 -10.39 4.21
C SER A 102 -13.02 -11.08 3.71
N SER A 103 -13.04 -11.63 2.49
CA SER A 103 -11.88 -12.25 1.86
C SER A 103 -10.95 -11.24 1.18
N ASP A 104 -11.40 -10.00 0.91
CA ASP A 104 -10.57 -9.02 0.22
C ASP A 104 -9.38 -8.62 1.11
N THR A 105 -8.18 -8.61 0.55
CA THR A 105 -6.95 -8.36 1.31
C THR A 105 -5.89 -7.68 0.44
N ALA A 106 -4.82 -7.21 1.09
CA ALA A 106 -3.69 -6.57 0.44
C ALA A 106 -2.43 -7.45 0.58
N ALA A 107 -1.70 -7.62 -0.52
CA ALA A 107 -0.36 -8.18 -0.50
C ALA A 107 0.66 -7.06 -0.71
N LEU A 108 1.70 -7.03 0.12
CA LEU A 108 2.81 -6.08 0.00
C LEU A 108 4.03 -6.83 -0.52
N LEU A 109 4.54 -6.42 -1.68
CA LEU A 109 5.73 -6.99 -2.30
C LEU A 109 6.85 -5.95 -2.25
N LYS A 110 8.07 -6.40 -1.93
CA LYS A 110 9.29 -5.62 -2.16
C LYS A 110 9.84 -6.00 -3.52
N ILE A 111 10.08 -5.01 -4.36
CA ILE A 111 10.69 -5.14 -5.67
C ILE A 111 12.20 -5.02 -5.50
N GLU A 112 12.92 -6.05 -5.89
CA GLU A 112 14.39 -6.00 -6.00
C GLU A 112 14.82 -5.58 -7.40
N GLN A 113 14.08 -6.04 -8.41
CA GLN A 113 14.34 -5.78 -9.83
C GLN A 113 13.02 -5.73 -10.59
N TRP A 114 12.97 -4.94 -11.65
CA TRP A 114 11.84 -4.87 -12.57
C TRP A 114 12.34 -4.55 -13.98
N GLU A 115 11.58 -4.99 -14.97
CA GLU A 115 11.80 -4.67 -16.38
C GLU A 115 10.47 -4.33 -17.04
N TYR A 116 10.52 -3.57 -18.13
CA TYR A 116 9.35 -3.29 -18.96
C TYR A 116 9.76 -3.26 -20.43
N LYS A 117 8.79 -3.53 -21.30
CA LYS A 117 8.93 -3.36 -22.75
C LYS A 117 7.77 -2.53 -23.25
N THR A 118 8.05 -1.62 -24.17
CA THR A 118 6.99 -0.93 -24.90
C THR A 118 6.39 -1.88 -25.93
N LYS A 119 5.10 -1.72 -26.21
CA LYS A 119 4.49 -2.39 -27.36
C LYS A 119 5.19 -1.86 -28.61
N GLY A 120 5.72 -2.75 -29.45
CA GLY A 120 6.24 -2.35 -30.76
C GLY A 120 5.16 -1.61 -31.54
N SER A 121 5.55 -0.52 -32.19
CA SER A 121 4.70 0.27 -33.10
C SER A 121 4.10 -0.61 -34.19
#